data_AF-A0AAD8AEK6-F1
#
_entry.id   AF-A0AAD8AEK6-F1
#
_cell.length_a   1.000
_cell.length_b   1.000
_cell.length_c   1.000
_cell.angle_alpha   90.00
_cell.angle_beta   90.00
_cell.angle_gamma   90.00
#
_symmetry.space_group_name_H-M   'P 1'
#
loop_
_entity.id
_entity.type
_entity.pdbx_description
1 polymer ?
#
loop_
_entity_poly.entity_id
_entity_poly.type
_entity_poly.pdbx_seq_one_letter_code
_entity_poly.pdbx_strand_id
1 'polypeptide(L)'
;MATFSATFTSLLAVTQQEVPFTTFEELLGDGTYNLGMLKGSAQLNYFDNSKDIIMQRIYTRLISPHKDNLPATELAGLHRVCDNKHFAYMCGLITLNKVKHVLKCDVAAINKAFIPVTLAMIINKKSHYKKAFSYR
;
A
#
# COMPACT_ATOMS: atom_id res chain seq x y z
N MET A 1 -9.01 46.34 7.61
CA MET A 1 -9.55 45.14 6.93
C MET A 1 -8.45 44.56 6.04
N ALA A 2 -7.54 43.77 6.60
CA ALA A 2 -6.42 43.16 5.85
C ALA A 2 -6.28 41.65 6.13
N THR A 3 -7.16 41.09 6.96
CA THR A 3 -7.10 39.70 7.41
C THR A 3 -7.67 38.72 6.38
N PHE A 4 -8.63 39.17 5.56
CA PHE A 4 -9.25 38.34 4.53
C PHE A 4 -8.32 37.99 3.36
N SER A 5 -7.37 38.87 3.02
CA SER A 5 -6.40 38.56 1.97
C SER A 5 -5.37 37.53 2.44
N ALA A 6 -4.87 37.65 3.67
CA ALA A 6 -3.87 36.74 4.22
C ALA A 6 -4.38 35.30 4.44
N THR A 7 -5.66 35.13 4.79
CA THR A 7 -6.27 33.79 4.89
C THR A 7 -6.45 33.14 3.52
N PHE A 8 -6.80 33.92 2.51
CA PHE A 8 -6.92 33.43 1.13
C PHE A 8 -5.57 32.98 0.56
N THR A 9 -4.48 33.73 0.79
CA THR A 9 -3.14 33.34 0.35
C THR A 9 -2.64 32.09 1.08
N SER A 10 -2.94 31.95 2.38
CA SER A 10 -2.58 30.76 3.16
C SER A 10 -3.34 29.51 2.69
N LEU A 11 -4.62 29.64 2.35
CA LEU A 11 -5.42 28.53 1.81
C LEU A 11 -4.91 28.04 0.44
N LEU A 12 -4.41 28.96 -0.41
CA LEU A 12 -3.78 28.59 -1.69
C LEU A 12 -2.37 28.01 -1.52
N ALA A 13 -1.63 28.42 -0.49
CA ALA A 13 -0.28 27.95 -0.22
C ALA A 13 -0.26 26.55 0.41
N VAL A 14 -1.31 26.15 1.13
CA VAL A 14 -1.45 24.81 1.68
C VAL A 14 -2.21 23.93 0.68
N THR A 15 -1.49 23.31 -0.25
CA THR A 15 -2.01 22.15 -0.99
C THR A 15 -2.11 20.98 -0.01
N GLN A 16 -3.25 20.84 0.68
CA GLN A 16 -3.55 19.61 1.40
C GLN A 16 -3.75 18.53 0.33
N GLN A 17 -2.85 17.55 0.30
CA GLN A 17 -3.06 16.34 -0.48
C GLN A 17 -4.25 15.61 0.14
N GLU A 18 -5.46 15.86 -0.37
CA GLU A 18 -6.66 15.17 0.09
C GLU A 18 -6.53 13.70 -0.31
N VAL A 19 -6.20 12.86 0.68
CA VAL A 19 -6.26 11.41 0.51
C VAL A 19 -7.73 10.98 0.65
N PRO A 20 -8.27 10.22 -0.32
CA PRO A 20 -9.70 9.88 -0.37
C PRO A 20 -10.15 8.98 0.77
N PHE A 21 -9.22 8.27 1.41
CA PHE A 21 -9.48 7.42 2.56
C PHE A 21 -8.21 7.32 3.42
N THR A 22 -8.41 7.04 4.70
CA THR A 22 -7.33 6.90 5.69
C THR A 22 -7.26 5.49 6.28
N THR A 23 -8.37 4.76 6.33
CA THR A 23 -8.46 3.40 6.89
C THR A 23 -8.88 2.35 5.87
N PHE A 24 -8.71 1.08 6.25
CA PHE A 24 -9.18 -0.06 5.46
C PHE A 24 -10.71 -0.14 5.40
N GLU A 25 -11.43 0.28 6.44
CA GLU A 25 -12.90 0.33 6.39
C GLU A 25 -13.42 1.41 5.44
N GLU A 26 -12.79 2.58 5.42
CA GLU A 26 -13.13 3.67 4.51
C GLU A 26 -12.88 3.27 3.04
N LEU A 27 -11.74 2.63 2.76
CA LEU A 27 -11.44 2.06 1.44
C LEU A 27 -12.52 1.05 1.00
N LEU A 28 -12.93 0.17 1.91
CA LEU A 28 -13.97 -0.82 1.64
C LEU A 28 -15.36 -0.18 1.45
N GLY A 29 -15.63 0.92 2.15
CA GLY A 29 -16.88 1.67 2.09
C GLY A 29 -17.03 2.48 0.80
N ASP A 30 -15.94 3.08 0.33
CA ASP A 30 -15.91 3.81 -0.94
C ASP A 30 -16.17 2.86 -2.13
N GLY A 31 -15.48 1.72 -2.17
CA GLY A 31 -15.72 0.66 -3.15
C GLY A 31 -15.42 1.02 -4.61
N THR A 32 -14.99 2.25 -4.91
CA THR A 32 -14.58 2.65 -6.26
C THR A 32 -13.11 2.32 -6.55
N TYR A 33 -12.30 2.20 -5.49
CA TYR A 33 -10.88 1.90 -5.60
C TYR A 33 -10.61 0.41 -5.71
N ASN A 34 -9.81 0.04 -6.70
CA ASN A 34 -9.25 -1.30 -6.79
C ASN A 34 -7.95 -1.39 -5.98
N LEU A 35 -7.76 -2.48 -5.24
CA LEU A 35 -6.54 -2.70 -4.47
C LEU A 35 -5.62 -3.69 -5.18
N GLY A 36 -4.52 -3.18 -5.70
CA GLY A 36 -3.46 -3.98 -6.32
C GLY A 36 -2.33 -4.32 -5.35
N MET A 37 -1.61 -5.39 -5.68
CA MET A 37 -0.37 -5.81 -5.03
C MET A 37 0.42 -6.72 -5.96
N LEU A 38 1.66 -7.02 -5.61
CA LEU A 38 2.50 -7.92 -6.38
C LEU A 38 1.87 -9.33 -6.47
N LYS A 39 1.80 -9.91 -7.67
CA LYS A 39 1.29 -11.26 -7.90
C LYS A 39 2.15 -12.30 -7.16
N GLY A 40 1.50 -13.22 -6.43
CA GLY A 40 2.19 -14.29 -5.69
C GLY A 40 2.99 -13.80 -4.47
N SER A 41 2.67 -12.61 -3.96
CA SER A 41 3.38 -11.99 -2.82
C SER A 41 2.81 -12.39 -1.47
N ALA A 42 3.58 -12.14 -0.41
CA ALA A 42 3.14 -12.34 0.96
C ALA A 42 1.92 -11.46 1.32
N GLN A 43 1.84 -10.27 0.73
CA GLN A 43 0.71 -9.34 0.90
C GLN A 43 -0.58 -9.99 0.39
N LEU A 44 -0.57 -10.57 -0.82
CA LEU A 44 -1.73 -11.27 -1.37
C LEU A 44 -2.14 -12.44 -0.49
N ASN A 45 -1.18 -13.23 -0.04
CA ASN A 45 -1.44 -14.37 0.83
C ASN A 45 -2.02 -13.94 2.18
N TYR A 46 -1.64 -12.78 2.71
CA TYR A 46 -2.17 -12.23 3.95
C TYR A 46 -3.66 -11.93 3.83
N PHE A 47 -4.10 -11.23 2.78
CA PHE A 47 -5.52 -10.92 2.58
C PHE A 47 -6.37 -12.17 2.29
N ASP A 48 -5.84 -13.10 1.49
CA ASP A 48 -6.52 -14.35 1.11
C ASP A 48 -6.76 -15.26 2.34
N ASN A 49 -5.79 -15.34 3.25
CA ASN A 49 -5.83 -16.25 4.41
C ASN A 49 -6.12 -15.55 5.75
N SER A 50 -6.45 -14.26 5.74
CA SER A 50 -6.72 -13.53 6.98
C SER A 50 -7.98 -14.09 7.66
N LYS A 51 -7.98 -14.11 9.00
CA LYS A 51 -9.18 -14.39 9.81
C LYS A 51 -9.99 -13.13 10.12
N ASP A 52 -9.41 -11.97 9.84
CA ASP A 52 -10.07 -10.68 10.04
C ASP A 52 -11.15 -10.46 8.98
N ILE A 53 -12.37 -10.12 9.43
CA ILE A 53 -13.55 -9.97 8.58
C ILE A 53 -13.36 -8.81 7.59
N ILE A 54 -12.71 -7.72 7.99
CA ILE A 54 -12.44 -6.57 7.12
C ILE A 54 -11.46 -6.96 6.02
N MET A 55 -10.37 -7.66 6.38
CA MET A 55 -9.38 -8.12 5.40
C MET A 55 -9.96 -9.10 4.39
N GLN A 56 -10.80 -10.03 4.83
CA GLN A 56 -11.49 -10.96 3.92
C GLN A 56 -12.46 -10.21 2.99
N ARG A 57 -13.19 -9.21 3.48
CA ARG A 57 -14.08 -8.40 2.65
C ARG A 57 -13.30 -7.60 1.61
N ILE A 58 -12.18 -7.00 1.99
CA ILE A 58 -11.27 -6.30 1.07
C ILE A 58 -10.76 -7.26 0.00
N TYR A 59 -10.32 -8.46 0.39
CA TYR A 59 -9.91 -9.48 -0.56
C TYR A 59 -11.01 -9.81 -1.55
N THR A 60 -12.20 -10.12 -1.05
CA THR A 60 -13.30 -10.60 -1.88
C THR A 60 -13.83 -9.50 -2.82
N ARG A 61 -13.87 -8.24 -2.37
CA ARG A 61 -14.46 -7.13 -3.12
C ARG A 61 -13.46 -6.38 -3.99
N LEU A 62 -12.25 -6.12 -3.50
CA LEU A 62 -11.32 -5.18 -4.12
C LEU A 62 -10.13 -5.86 -4.82
N ILE A 63 -9.82 -7.12 -4.45
CA ILE A 63 -8.63 -7.85 -4.94
C ILE A 63 -9.04 -9.00 -5.87
N SER A 64 -9.89 -9.91 -5.39
CA SER A 64 -10.32 -11.13 -6.08
C SER A 64 -10.85 -10.89 -7.50
N PRO A 65 -11.70 -9.86 -7.75
CA PRO A 65 -12.21 -9.58 -9.11
C PRO A 65 -11.12 -9.19 -10.12
N HIS A 66 -9.96 -8.75 -9.64
CA HIS A 66 -8.85 -8.28 -10.45
C HIS A 66 -7.57 -9.10 -10.24
N LYS A 67 -7.69 -10.30 -9.65
CA LYS A 67 -6.56 -11.16 -9.29
C LYS A 67 -5.67 -11.52 -10.48
N ASP A 68 -6.25 -11.70 -11.67
CA ASP A 68 -5.51 -12.01 -12.90
C ASP A 68 -4.76 -10.79 -13.46
N ASN A 69 -5.20 -9.58 -13.14
CA ASN A 69 -4.60 -8.32 -13.57
C ASN A 69 -3.63 -7.72 -12.52
N LEU A 70 -3.21 -8.52 -11.53
CA LEU A 70 -2.23 -8.08 -10.55
C LEU A 70 -0.86 -7.83 -11.20
N PRO A 71 -0.17 -6.72 -10.82
CA PRO A 71 1.15 -6.41 -11.36
C PRO A 71 2.18 -7.53 -11.12
N ALA A 72 2.99 -7.80 -12.14
CA ALA A 72 4.09 -8.75 -12.06
C ALA A 72 5.34 -8.18 -11.37
N THR A 73 5.47 -6.84 -11.30
CA THR A 73 6.56 -6.15 -10.62
C THR A 73 6.02 -4.99 -9.80
N GLU A 74 6.74 -4.65 -8.72
CA GLU A 74 6.41 -3.52 -7.82
C GLU A 74 6.39 -2.18 -8.57
N LEU A 75 7.35 -1.99 -9.49
CA LEU A 75 7.44 -0.79 -10.33
C LEU A 75 6.26 -0.66 -11.29
N ALA A 76 5.81 -1.76 -11.90
CA ALA A 76 4.62 -1.73 -12.75
C ALA A 76 3.35 -1.42 -11.94
N GLY A 77 3.25 -1.92 -10.72
CA GLY A 77 2.15 -1.61 -9.81
C GLY A 77 2.12 -0.13 -9.43
N LEU A 78 3.27 0.44 -9.06
CA LEU A 78 3.40 1.85 -8.72
C LEU A 78 3.20 2.78 -9.91
N HIS A 79 3.63 2.41 -11.12
CA HIS A 79 3.27 3.17 -12.32
C HIS A 79 1.76 3.17 -12.57
N ARG A 80 1.08 2.04 -12.34
CA ARG A 80 -0.38 1.98 -12.50
C ARG A 80 -1.12 2.87 -11.50
N VAL A 81 -0.57 3.13 -10.30
CA VAL A 81 -1.11 4.14 -9.38
C VAL A 81 -1.03 5.54 -9.98
N CYS A 82 0.07 5.86 -10.67
CA CYS A 82 0.20 7.14 -11.36
C CYS A 82 -0.77 7.28 -12.54
N ASP A 83 -1.02 6.18 -13.26
CA ASP A 83 -1.86 6.20 -14.47
C ASP A 83 -3.36 6.10 -14.16
N ASN A 84 -3.75 5.48 -13.04
CA ASN A 84 -5.15 5.27 -12.65
C ASN A 84 -5.43 5.81 -11.25
N LYS A 85 -6.26 6.87 -11.19
CA LYS A 85 -6.66 7.52 -9.95
C LYS A 85 -7.48 6.64 -9.00
N HIS A 86 -8.17 5.61 -9.51
CA HIS A 86 -8.98 4.67 -8.71
C HIS A 86 -8.24 3.35 -8.44
N PHE A 87 -6.90 3.40 -8.38
CA PHE A 87 -6.07 2.24 -8.11
C PHE A 87 -5.16 2.51 -6.91
N ALA A 88 -5.39 1.78 -5.83
CA ALA A 88 -4.51 1.75 -4.67
C ALA A 88 -3.53 0.58 -4.82
N TYR A 89 -2.28 0.76 -4.39
CA TYR A 89 -1.27 -0.29 -4.46
C TYR A 89 -0.63 -0.55 -3.10
N MET A 90 -0.69 -1.82 -2.67
CA MET A 90 -0.08 -2.26 -1.42
C MET A 90 1.34 -2.80 -1.66
N CYS A 91 2.32 -2.05 -1.16
CA CYS A 91 3.72 -2.43 -1.18
C CYS A 91 4.40 -2.07 0.15
N GLY A 92 5.60 -2.61 0.37
CA GLY A 92 6.41 -2.22 1.53
C GLY A 92 7.02 -0.83 1.35
N LEU A 93 7.10 -0.05 2.43
CA LEU A 93 7.70 1.30 2.41
C LEU A 93 9.15 1.29 1.91
N ILE A 94 9.91 0.24 2.20
CA ILE A 94 11.29 0.06 1.72
C ILE A 94 11.31 -0.01 0.18
N THR A 95 10.34 -0.72 -0.41
CA THR A 95 10.23 -0.86 -1.87
C THR A 95 9.84 0.48 -2.51
N LEU A 96 8.85 1.17 -1.94
CA LEU A 96 8.43 2.49 -2.41
C LEU A 96 9.60 3.48 -2.40
N ASN A 97 10.34 3.56 -1.29
CA ASN A 97 11.48 4.48 -1.16
C ASN A 97 12.59 4.21 -2.17
N LYS A 98 12.78 2.94 -2.57
CA LYS A 98 13.78 2.57 -3.59
C LYS A 98 13.40 3.06 -4.98
N VAL A 99 12.10 3.10 -5.32
CA VAL A 99 11.65 3.39 -6.69
C VAL A 99 11.00 4.76 -6.83
N LYS A 100 10.75 5.48 -5.73
CA LYS A 100 10.09 6.80 -5.73
C LYS A 100 10.73 7.79 -6.71
N HIS A 101 12.06 7.76 -6.85
CA HIS A 101 12.80 8.65 -7.75
C HIS A 101 12.57 8.39 -9.25
N VAL A 102 12.03 7.23 -9.62
CA VAL A 102 11.76 6.84 -11.02
C VAL A 102 10.28 7.05 -11.38
N LEU A 103 9.41 7.27 -10.40
CA LEU A 103 7.99 7.45 -10.62
C LEU A 103 7.70 8.83 -11.24
N LYS A 104 6.70 8.87 -12.12
CA LYS A 104 6.25 10.10 -12.79
C LYS A 104 5.35 10.99 -11.91
N CYS A 105 4.91 10.46 -10.78
CA CYS A 105 3.97 11.12 -9.88
C CYS A 105 4.45 11.01 -8.42
N ASP A 106 3.93 11.88 -7.55
CA ASP A 106 4.12 11.75 -6.11
C ASP A 106 3.06 10.80 -5.53
N VAL A 107 3.53 9.78 -4.82
CA VAL A 107 2.68 8.76 -4.23
C VAL A 107 2.60 9.01 -2.73
N ALA A 108 1.38 9.21 -2.23
CA ALA A 108 1.10 9.37 -0.82
C ALA A 108 0.88 8.00 -0.15
N ALA A 109 1.52 7.79 1.00
CA ALA A 109 1.27 6.61 1.84
C ALA A 109 0.06 6.87 2.76
N ILE A 110 -0.71 5.80 3.02
CA ILE A 110 -1.93 5.89 3.82
C ILE A 110 -1.62 5.47 5.25
N ASN A 111 -1.69 6.44 6.18
CA ASN A 111 -1.09 6.30 7.51
C ASN A 111 -1.76 5.29 8.45
N LYS A 112 -3.06 4.98 8.27
CA LYS A 112 -3.79 4.04 9.14
C LYS A 112 -4.16 2.72 8.46
N ALA A 113 -3.88 2.58 7.16
CA ALA A 113 -4.16 1.37 6.37
C ALA A 113 -2.86 0.61 6.07
N PHE A 114 -2.15 0.18 7.12
CA PHE A 114 -0.92 -0.60 7.00
C PHE A 114 -0.97 -1.87 7.85
N ILE A 115 -0.17 -2.87 7.44
CA ILE A 115 0.00 -4.11 8.18
C ILE A 115 1.46 -4.16 8.64
N PRO A 116 1.73 -4.26 9.96
CA PRO A 116 3.10 -4.38 10.45
C PRO A 116 3.71 -5.70 9.98
N VAL A 117 4.91 -5.61 9.40
CA VAL A 117 5.65 -6.77 8.89
C VAL A 117 7.06 -6.79 9.44
N THR A 118 7.52 -7.98 9.80
CA THR A 118 8.88 -8.22 10.29
C THR A 118 9.70 -8.86 9.19
N LEU A 119 10.86 -8.28 8.89
CA LEU A 119 11.83 -8.88 7.99
C LEU A 119 12.63 -9.95 8.75
N ALA A 120 12.73 -11.15 8.18
CA ALA A 120 13.47 -12.26 8.77
C ALA A 120 14.38 -12.92 7.74
N MET A 121 15.48 -13.52 8.21
CA MET A 121 16.31 -14.38 7.38
C MET A 121 15.73 -15.79 7.33
N ILE A 122 15.52 -16.32 6.13
CA ILE A 122 15.05 -17.68 5.91
C ILE A 122 16.28 -18.59 5.80
N ILE A 123 16.32 -19.63 6.63
CA ILE A 123 17.38 -20.65 6.63
C ILE A 123 16.71 -22.01 6.40
N ASN A 124 17.36 -22.89 5.63
CA ASN A 124 16.88 -24.26 5.46
C ASN A 124 16.66 -24.94 6.82
N LYS A 125 15.53 -25.63 7.00
CA LYS A 125 15.12 -26.28 8.26
C LYS A 125 16.22 -27.17 8.86
N LYS A 126 17.06 -27.80 8.04
CA LYS A 126 18.15 -28.71 8.46
C LYS A 126 19.55 -28.07 8.39
N SER A 127 19.67 -26.76 8.22
CA SER A 127 20.97 -26.09 8.13
C SER A 127 21.70 -26.07 9.48
N HIS A 128 22.98 -26.47 9.46
CA HIS A 128 23.86 -26.37 10.63
C HIS A 128 24.09 -24.91 11.08
N TYR A 129 23.91 -23.94 10.17
CA TYR A 129 24.08 -22.51 10.47
C TYR A 129 22.93 -21.91 11.28
N LYS A 130 21.83 -22.64 11.50
CA LYS A 130 20.68 -22.13 12.27
C LYS A 130 21.11 -21.58 13.64
N LYS A 131 22.02 -22.28 14.34
CA LYS A 131 22.51 -21.87 15.67
C LYS A 131 23.28 -20.54 15.64
N ALA A 132 24.01 -20.26 14.56
CA ALA A 132 24.78 -19.02 14.43
C ALA A 132 23.86 -17.81 14.25
N PHE A 133 22.76 -17.97 13.51
CA PHE A 133 21.81 -16.88 13.23
C PHE A 133 20.65 -16.79 14.22
N SER A 134 20.45 -17.80 15.07
CA SER A 134 19.40 -17.80 16.11
C SER A 134 19.92 -17.46 17.50
N TYR A 135 21.13 -16.86 17.61
CA TYR A 135 21.71 -16.52 18.89
C TYR A 135 20.86 -15.42 19.57
N ARG A 136 20.35 -15.72 20.76
CA ARG A 136 19.54 -14.84 21.60
C ARG A 136 20.15 -14.82 22.99
#